data_AF-A0A2T5LJG7-F1
#
_entry.id   AF-A0A2T5LJG7-F1
#
_cell.length_a   1.000
_cell.length_b   1.000
_cell.length_c   1.000
_cell.angle_alpha   90.00
_cell.angle_beta   90.00
_cell.angle_gamma   90.00
#
_symmetry.space_group_name_H-M   'P 1'
#
loop_
_entity.id
_entity.type
_entity.pdbx_description
1 polymer ?
#
loop_
_entity_poly.entity_id
_entity_poly.type
_entity_poly.pdbx_seq_one_letter_code
_entity_poly.pdbx_strand_id
1 'polypeptide(L)'
;MKSTLGLLLLIAASPVVHAKACPADAMLQRQWLMAEEARGHLSLHFQRGKVDSNDDFDHRVGDALRGLATKGHVIAYSGNFHNMKVAPPGLNVVPAGAYVGPTFTHIAIVDVNGGTAWFSTAEGTGMHKLTAKRAGYGKPGTLIDGHENGYDFMYLVPTFSASPPSKPVPAGGAPQQGGATP
;
A
#
# COMPACT_ATOMS: atom_id res chain seq x y z
N MET A 1 -3.34 32.20 5.92
CA MET A 1 -2.84 30.84 6.23
C MET A 1 -2.93 30.01 4.96
N LYS A 2 -1.79 29.55 4.41
CA LYS A 2 -1.78 28.68 3.23
C LYS A 2 -1.98 27.25 3.71
N SER A 3 -3.16 26.66 3.43
CA SER A 3 -3.40 25.24 3.62
C SER A 3 -2.64 24.50 2.52
N THR A 4 -1.50 23.91 2.85
CA THR A 4 -0.82 22.97 1.96
C THR A 4 -1.53 21.64 2.12
N LEU A 5 -2.30 21.23 1.11
CA LEU A 5 -2.87 19.89 1.03
C LEU A 5 -1.71 18.90 0.92
N GLY A 6 -1.30 18.28 2.03
CA GLY A 6 -0.28 17.24 2.06
C GLY A 6 -0.84 15.96 1.45
N LEU A 7 -0.63 15.76 0.15
CA LEU A 7 -1.11 14.59 -0.58
C LEU A 7 -0.16 13.40 -0.39
N LEU A 8 -0.73 12.37 0.25
CA LEU A 8 -0.58 10.94 0.02
C LEU A 8 0.79 10.26 0.07
N LEU A 9 0.97 9.52 1.15
CA LEU A 9 1.95 8.45 1.30
C LEU A 9 1.42 7.16 0.65
N LEU A 10 2.18 6.61 -0.30
CA LEU A 10 1.95 5.29 -0.89
C LEU A 10 2.63 4.23 -0.01
N ILE A 11 1.86 3.43 0.74
CA ILE A 11 2.43 2.28 1.45
C ILE A 11 2.27 1.06 0.54
N ALA A 12 3.31 0.82 -0.26
CA ALA A 12 3.45 -0.44 -0.98
C ALA A 12 3.71 -1.56 0.03
N ALA A 13 2.63 -2.21 0.48
CA ALA A 13 2.72 -3.48 1.18
C ALA A 13 3.19 -4.54 0.17
N SER A 14 4.48 -4.88 0.18
CA SER A 14 4.93 -6.13 -0.43
C SER A 14 4.31 -7.30 0.34
N PRO A 15 3.67 -8.28 -0.33
CA PRO A 15 3.21 -9.47 0.35
C PRO A 15 4.42 -10.23 0.90
N VAL A 16 4.34 -10.58 2.19
CA VAL A 16 5.24 -11.53 2.82
C VAL A 16 4.94 -12.91 2.27
N VAL A 17 5.67 -13.30 1.23
CA VAL A 17 5.94 -14.69 0.92
C VAL A 17 7.39 -14.75 0.47
N HIS A 18 8.32 -15.11 1.36
CA HIS A 18 9.64 -15.71 1.11
C HIS A 18 10.26 -15.53 -0.31
N ALA A 19 10.25 -14.33 -0.87
CA ALA A 19 10.77 -14.06 -2.19
C ALA A 19 12.25 -13.69 -2.01
N LYS A 20 13.12 -14.59 -2.46
CA LYS A 20 14.59 -14.52 -2.33
C LYS A 20 15.25 -13.30 -3.01
N ALA A 21 14.50 -12.35 -3.56
CA ALA A 21 15.00 -11.06 -3.99
C ALA A 21 13.85 -10.06 -4.05
N CYS A 22 14.12 -8.81 -3.70
CA CYS A 22 13.25 -7.69 -4.10
C CYS A 22 13.28 -7.66 -5.65
N PRO A 23 12.14 -7.79 -6.33
CA PRO A 23 12.10 -7.71 -7.79
C PRO A 23 12.74 -6.40 -8.24
N ALA A 24 13.51 -6.42 -9.34
CA ALA A 24 14.18 -5.22 -9.86
C ALA A 24 13.23 -4.02 -9.94
N ASP A 25 11.98 -4.24 -10.38
CA ASP A 25 10.93 -3.25 -10.48
C ASP A 25 10.62 -2.50 -9.17
N ALA A 26 10.64 -3.20 -8.03
CA ALA A 26 10.38 -2.59 -6.73
C ALA A 26 11.55 -1.69 -6.28
N MET A 27 12.78 -2.05 -6.65
CA MET A 27 13.94 -1.17 -6.44
C MET A 27 13.86 0.09 -7.30
N LEU A 28 13.43 -0.05 -8.56
CA LEU A 28 13.27 1.08 -9.49
C LEU A 28 12.21 2.06 -8.99
N GLN A 29 11.07 1.56 -8.51
CA GLN A 29 10.02 2.39 -7.93
C GLN A 29 10.54 3.18 -6.72
N ARG A 30 11.30 2.54 -5.82
CA ARG A 30 11.90 3.22 -4.67
C ARG A 30 12.85 4.33 -5.09
N GLN A 31 13.74 4.08 -6.04
CA GLN A 31 14.70 5.08 -6.53
C GLN A 31 13.99 6.29 -7.14
N TRP A 32 12.96 6.06 -7.95
CA TRP A 32 12.14 7.12 -8.51
C TRP A 32 11.47 7.95 -7.41
N LEU A 33 10.86 7.32 -6.41
CA LEU A 33 10.23 8.01 -5.28
C LEU A 33 11.23 8.88 -4.49
N MET A 34 12.43 8.37 -4.22
CA MET A 34 13.50 9.13 -3.55
C MET A 34 13.95 10.33 -4.39
N ALA A 35 14.02 10.17 -5.72
CA ALA A 35 14.39 11.27 -6.62
C ALA A 35 13.32 12.38 -6.65
N GLU A 36 12.03 12.01 -6.60
CA GLU A 36 10.93 12.98 -6.50
C GLU A 36 10.92 13.69 -5.13
N GLU A 37 11.29 13.01 -4.05
CA GLU A 37 11.50 13.64 -2.74
C GLU A 37 12.64 14.66 -2.78
N ALA A 38 13.78 14.29 -3.37
CA ALA A 38 14.92 15.20 -3.51
C ALA A 38 14.61 16.45 -4.36
N ARG A 39 13.64 16.34 -5.29
CA ARG A 39 13.12 17.47 -6.09
C ARG A 39 12.05 18.29 -5.36
N GLY A 40 11.62 17.88 -4.17
CA GLY A 40 10.55 18.52 -3.41
C GLY A 40 9.15 18.32 -4.00
N HIS A 41 8.98 17.35 -4.91
CA HIS A 41 7.67 17.04 -5.51
C HIS A 41 6.79 16.20 -4.57
N LEU A 42 7.41 15.44 -3.67
CA LEU A 42 6.73 14.65 -2.65
C LEU A 42 7.55 14.65 -1.35
N SER A 43 6.96 14.14 -0.27
CA SER A 43 7.68 13.83 0.98
C SER A 43 7.39 12.40 1.38
N LEU A 44 8.45 11.60 1.58
CA LEU A 44 8.37 10.22 2.02
C LEU A 44 8.31 10.20 3.55
N HIS A 45 7.09 10.31 4.07
CA HIS A 45 6.86 10.40 5.51
C HIS A 45 7.27 9.15 6.30
N PHE A 46 7.11 7.97 5.70
CA PHE A 46 7.44 6.70 6.33
C PHE A 46 8.28 5.85 5.39
N GLN A 47 9.43 5.40 5.88
CA GLN A 47 10.27 4.44 5.17
C GLN A 47 10.41 3.19 6.04
N ARG A 48 10.25 2.02 5.42
CA ARG A 48 10.47 0.74 6.09
C ARG A 48 11.94 0.65 6.50
N GLY A 49 12.20 0.87 7.80
CA GLY A 49 13.49 0.57 8.40
C GLY A 49 13.68 -0.94 8.59
N LYS A 50 14.74 -1.33 9.32
CA LYS A 50 14.80 -2.69 9.88
C LYS A 50 13.60 -2.87 10.80
N VAL A 51 12.80 -3.90 10.55
CA VAL A 51 11.64 -4.28 11.36
C VAL A 51 11.82 -5.71 11.80
N ASP A 52 11.63 -5.94 13.10
CA ASP A 52 11.86 -7.23 13.74
C ASP A 52 10.66 -8.18 13.52
N SER A 53 9.47 -7.64 13.24
CA SER A 53 8.26 -8.38 12.87
C SER A 53 7.33 -7.59 11.93
N ASN A 54 6.31 -8.26 11.38
CA ASN A 54 5.25 -7.60 10.59
C ASN A 54 4.34 -6.74 11.47
N ASP A 55 4.09 -7.16 12.71
CA ASP A 55 3.25 -6.41 13.66
C ASP A 55 3.90 -5.08 14.02
N ASP A 56 5.22 -5.08 14.25
CA ASP A 56 5.98 -3.85 14.48
C ASP A 56 5.92 -2.91 13.27
N PHE A 57 5.87 -3.47 12.06
CA PHE A 57 5.71 -2.68 10.84
C PHE A 57 4.35 -2.01 10.77
N ASP A 58 3.26 -2.77 10.89
CA ASP A 58 1.89 -2.26 10.82
C ASP A 58 1.60 -1.25 11.95
N HIS A 59 2.09 -1.51 13.17
CA HIS A 59 1.96 -0.58 14.29
C HIS A 59 2.64 0.76 14.01
N ARG A 60 3.91 0.74 13.56
CA ARG A 60 4.65 1.97 13.23
C ARG A 60 4.00 2.75 12.09
N VAL A 61 3.41 2.06 11.12
CA VAL A 61 2.64 2.71 10.04
C VAL A 61 1.43 3.44 10.62
N GLY A 62 0.64 2.77 11.47
CA GLY A 62 -0.54 3.38 12.07
C GLY A 62 -0.21 4.59 12.92
N ASP A 63 0.86 4.53 13.71
CA ASP A 63 1.37 5.66 14.50
C ASP A 63 1.79 6.85 13.62
N ALA A 64 2.49 6.58 12.52
CA ALA A 64 2.90 7.63 11.58
C ALA A 64 1.68 8.31 10.94
N LEU A 65 0.69 7.54 10.50
CA LEU A 65 -0.56 8.07 9.93
C LEU A 65 -1.34 8.90 10.95
N ARG A 66 -1.45 8.43 12.19
CA ARG A 66 -2.07 9.18 13.29
C ARG A 66 -1.35 10.51 13.54
N GLY A 67 -0.02 10.49 13.55
CA GLY A 67 0.81 11.70 13.68
C GLY A 67 0.66 12.67 12.49
N LEU A 68 0.41 12.19 11.28
CA LEU A 68 0.09 13.04 10.12
C LEU A 68 -1.29 13.67 10.24
N ALA A 69 -2.29 12.92 10.71
CA ALA A 69 -3.66 13.41 10.84
C ALA A 69 -3.80 14.59 11.81
N THR A 70 -2.87 14.75 12.76
CA THR A 70 -2.83 15.94 13.64
C THR A 70 -2.39 17.22 12.92
N LYS A 71 -1.79 17.09 11.72
CA LYS A 71 -1.25 18.20 10.92
C LYS A 71 -2.16 18.60 9.77
N GLY A 72 -3.18 17.81 9.46
CA GLY A 72 -4.12 18.09 8.38
C GLY A 72 -4.90 16.86 7.93
N HIS A 73 -5.63 16.99 6.83
CA HIS A 73 -6.38 15.87 6.24
C HIS A 73 -5.43 14.87 5.58
N VAL A 74 -5.63 13.60 5.87
CA VAL A 74 -4.84 12.49 5.32
C VAL A 74 -5.75 11.59 4.52
N ILE A 75 -5.35 11.34 3.27
CA ILE A 75 -5.81 10.19 2.49
C ILE A 75 -4.64 9.21 2.50
N ALA A 76 -4.89 7.93 2.71
CA ALA A 76 -3.89 6.87 2.68
C ALA A 76 -4.37 5.74 1.78
N TYR A 77 -3.52 5.24 0.89
CA TYR A 77 -3.78 4.01 0.14
C TYR A 77 -2.89 2.90 0.67
N SER A 78 -3.52 1.76 0.97
CA SER A 78 -2.86 0.53 1.38
C SER A 78 -3.61 -0.67 0.81
N GLY A 79 -3.03 -1.86 0.95
CA GLY A 79 -3.81 -3.09 0.77
C GLY A 79 -4.96 -3.15 1.77
N ASN A 80 -6.10 -3.73 1.35
CA ASN A 80 -7.32 -3.84 2.18
C ASN A 80 -7.01 -4.43 3.57
N PHE A 81 -6.21 -5.50 3.64
CA PHE A 81 -5.80 -6.13 4.90
C PHE A 81 -5.18 -5.14 5.89
N HIS A 82 -4.24 -4.30 5.43
CA HIS A 82 -3.55 -3.31 6.28
C HIS A 82 -4.47 -2.17 6.73
N ASN A 83 -5.58 -1.95 6.03
CA ASN A 83 -6.57 -0.92 6.38
C ASN A 83 -7.68 -1.46 7.30
N MET A 84 -7.65 -2.72 7.72
CA MET A 84 -8.70 -3.24 8.59
C MET A 84 -8.62 -2.60 9.99
N LYS A 85 -9.78 -2.37 10.60
CA LYS A 85 -9.86 -1.86 12.00
C LYS A 85 -9.50 -2.94 13.02
N VAL A 86 -9.68 -4.20 12.64
CA VAL A 86 -9.46 -5.38 13.47
C VAL A 86 -8.84 -6.49 12.63
N ALA A 87 -7.97 -7.29 13.25
CA ALA A 87 -7.41 -8.47 12.60
C ALA A 87 -8.52 -9.49 12.27
N PRO A 88 -8.51 -10.12 11.08
CA PRO A 88 -9.38 -11.25 10.81
C PRO A 88 -9.15 -12.39 11.82
N PRO A 89 -10.20 -13.16 12.18
CA PRO A 89 -10.05 -14.34 13.02
C PRO A 89 -9.00 -15.31 12.46
N GLY A 90 -8.10 -15.79 13.33
CA GLY A 90 -7.08 -16.78 12.98
C GLY A 90 -5.77 -16.20 12.41
N LEU A 91 -5.65 -14.88 12.27
CA LEU A 91 -4.39 -14.23 11.93
C LEU A 91 -3.79 -13.55 13.16
N ASN A 92 -2.54 -13.92 13.48
CA ASN A 92 -1.75 -13.31 14.56
C ASN A 92 -1.00 -12.06 14.06
N VAL A 93 -1.67 -11.24 13.24
CA VAL A 93 -1.09 -9.98 12.73
C VAL A 93 -2.13 -8.89 12.88
N VAL A 94 -1.77 -7.82 13.60
CA VAL A 94 -2.65 -6.67 13.80
C VAL A 94 -2.38 -5.64 12.69
N PRO A 95 -3.38 -5.31 11.86
CA PRO A 95 -3.19 -4.42 10.71
C PRO A 95 -2.98 -2.97 11.14
N ALA A 96 -2.29 -2.17 10.31
CA ALA A 96 -2.04 -0.75 10.58
C ALA A 96 -3.31 0.05 10.91
N GLY A 97 -4.43 -0.30 10.26
CA GLY A 97 -5.73 0.33 10.49
C GLY A 97 -6.27 0.19 11.91
N ALA A 98 -5.81 -0.79 12.69
CA ALA A 98 -6.15 -0.88 14.11
C ALA A 98 -5.47 0.21 14.96
N TYR A 99 -4.38 0.80 14.48
CA TYR A 99 -3.53 1.73 15.23
C TYR A 99 -3.73 3.21 14.86
N VAL A 100 -4.37 3.51 13.73
CA VAL A 100 -4.58 4.90 13.26
C VAL A 100 -5.55 5.71 14.14
N GLY A 101 -6.39 5.02 14.93
CA GLY A 101 -7.36 5.62 15.83
C GLY A 101 -8.72 5.92 15.18
N PRO A 102 -9.70 6.41 15.97
CA PRO A 102 -11.10 6.49 15.56
C PRO A 102 -11.41 7.62 14.56
N THR A 103 -10.46 8.50 14.28
CA THR A 103 -10.65 9.65 13.37
C THR A 103 -10.52 9.27 11.90
N PHE A 104 -10.06 8.06 11.60
CA PHE A 104 -9.94 7.56 10.24
C PHE A 104 -11.21 6.82 9.82
N THR A 105 -11.60 7.01 8.56
CA THR A 105 -12.63 6.21 7.90
C THR A 105 -11.97 5.13 7.06
N HIS A 106 -12.29 3.87 7.36
CA HIS A 106 -11.72 2.69 6.73
C HIS A 106 -12.62 2.25 5.58
N ILE A 107 -12.12 2.39 4.36
CA ILE A 107 -12.84 1.99 3.13
C ILE A 107 -12.05 0.86 2.46
N ALA A 108 -12.68 -0.31 2.32
CA ALA A 108 -12.15 -1.36 1.46
C ALA A 108 -12.53 -1.10 0.00
N ILE A 109 -11.62 -1.37 -0.94
CA ILE A 109 -11.94 -1.35 -2.37
C ILE A 109 -12.09 -2.79 -2.84
N VAL A 110 -13.25 -3.15 -3.37
CA VAL A 110 -13.60 -4.55 -3.68
C VAL A 110 -14.09 -4.67 -5.11
N ASP A 111 -13.53 -5.61 -5.85
CA ASP A 111 -14.03 -5.96 -7.18
C ASP A 111 -15.30 -6.81 -7.10
N VAL A 112 -16.23 -6.54 -8.02
CA VAL A 112 -17.45 -7.34 -8.19
C VAL A 112 -17.21 -8.52 -9.16
N ASN A 113 -16.41 -8.32 -10.21
CA ASN A 113 -16.23 -9.30 -11.29
C ASN A 113 -14.81 -9.88 -11.41
N GLY A 114 -13.95 -9.72 -10.39
CA GLY A 114 -12.55 -10.11 -10.51
C GLY A 114 -11.72 -9.06 -11.24
N GLY A 115 -10.76 -9.54 -12.02
CA GLY A 115 -9.95 -8.69 -12.90
C GLY A 115 -8.51 -9.16 -12.97
N THR A 116 -7.60 -8.20 -13.03
CA THR A 116 -6.16 -8.45 -13.00
C THR A 116 -5.46 -7.49 -12.04
N ALA A 117 -4.37 -7.97 -11.42
CA ALA A 117 -3.46 -7.16 -10.64
C ALA A 117 -2.01 -7.48 -11.02
N TRP A 118 -1.13 -6.48 -10.95
CA TRP A 118 0.30 -6.66 -11.14
C TRP A 118 0.95 -6.86 -9.77
N PHE A 119 1.51 -8.04 -9.50
CA PHE A 119 2.23 -8.30 -8.26
C PHE A 119 3.26 -9.41 -8.44
N SER A 120 4.05 -9.64 -7.39
CA SER A 120 5.05 -10.70 -7.35
C SER A 120 4.55 -11.87 -6.53
N THR A 121 4.74 -13.07 -7.07
CA THR A 121 4.45 -14.35 -6.44
C THR A 121 5.68 -15.25 -6.49
N ALA A 122 5.60 -16.44 -5.91
CA ALA A 122 6.63 -17.47 -6.09
C ALA A 122 6.78 -17.91 -7.56
N GLU A 123 5.76 -17.72 -8.39
CA GLU A 123 5.73 -18.10 -9.81
C GLU A 123 6.34 -17.02 -10.72
N GLY A 124 6.58 -15.82 -10.19
CA GLY A 124 7.15 -14.71 -10.94
C GLY A 124 6.49 -13.37 -10.60
N THR A 125 6.99 -12.32 -11.25
CA THR A 125 6.40 -10.97 -11.20
C THR A 125 5.67 -10.71 -12.51
N GLY A 126 4.42 -10.29 -12.42
CA GLY A 126 3.64 -9.97 -13.61
C GLY A 126 2.18 -9.71 -13.32
N MET A 127 1.40 -9.74 -14.39
CA MET A 127 -0.05 -9.64 -14.32
C MET A 127 -0.63 -11.00 -13.91
N HIS A 128 -1.38 -11.01 -12.82
CA HIS A 128 -2.09 -12.17 -12.32
C HIS A 128 -3.60 -11.94 -12.37
N LYS A 129 -4.35 -13.01 -12.65
CA LYS A 129 -5.81 -12.99 -12.66
C LYS A 129 -6.35 -12.98 -11.23
N LEU A 130 -7.32 -12.12 -10.99
CA LEU A 130 -8.10 -12.09 -9.77
C LEU A 130 -9.45 -12.75 -10.02
N THR A 131 -9.80 -13.71 -9.16
CA THR A 131 -11.15 -14.26 -9.12
C THR A 131 -12.02 -13.34 -8.27
N ALA A 132 -13.23 -13.05 -8.75
CA ALA A 132 -14.24 -12.38 -7.95
C ALA A 132 -14.45 -13.16 -6.66
N LYS A 133 -13.98 -12.63 -5.53
CA LYS A 133 -14.14 -13.34 -4.25
C LYS A 133 -15.58 -13.27 -3.73
N ARG A 134 -16.41 -12.41 -4.33
CA ARG A 134 -17.53 -11.77 -3.66
C ARG A 134 -18.60 -11.33 -4.67
N ALA A 135 -19.14 -12.29 -5.43
CA ALA A 135 -20.31 -12.04 -6.27
C ALA A 135 -21.52 -11.66 -5.40
N GLY A 136 -22.24 -10.60 -5.76
CA GLY A 136 -23.52 -10.24 -5.12
C GLY A 136 -23.50 -9.14 -4.05
N TYR A 137 -22.38 -8.46 -3.78
CA TYR A 137 -22.34 -7.35 -2.81
C TYR A 137 -23.14 -6.12 -3.22
N GLY A 138 -23.47 -5.98 -4.51
CA GLY A 138 -24.25 -4.86 -5.02
C GLY A 138 -23.76 -4.37 -6.37
N LYS A 139 -24.25 -3.20 -6.74
CA LYS A 139 -23.93 -2.55 -8.02
C LYS A 139 -22.54 -1.89 -7.96
N PRO A 140 -21.68 -2.03 -8.98
CA PRO A 140 -20.46 -1.23 -9.08
C PRO A 140 -20.71 0.28 -8.97
N GLY A 141 -19.76 1.01 -8.39
CA GLY A 141 -19.84 2.44 -8.12
C GLY A 141 -20.63 2.81 -6.86
N THR A 142 -20.96 1.82 -6.02
CA THR A 142 -21.69 2.05 -4.77
C THR A 142 -20.81 1.83 -3.55
N LEU A 143 -21.16 2.55 -2.48
CA LEU A 143 -20.59 2.37 -1.14
C LEU A 143 -21.61 1.58 -0.31
N ILE A 144 -21.17 0.51 0.33
CA ILE A 144 -22.00 -0.34 1.20
C ILE A 144 -21.40 -0.40 2.61
N ASP A 145 -22.19 -0.88 3.57
CA ASP A 145 -21.73 -1.14 4.94
C ASP A 145 -20.59 -2.18 4.93
N GLY A 146 -19.48 -1.84 5.60
CA GLY A 146 -18.29 -2.67 5.72
C GLY A 146 -18.06 -3.28 7.11
N HIS A 147 -18.93 -3.02 8.09
CA HIS A 147 -18.67 -3.32 9.51
C HIS A 147 -18.40 -4.80 9.77
N GLU A 148 -19.18 -5.70 9.19
CA GLU A 148 -18.97 -7.15 9.32
C GLU A 148 -17.62 -7.63 8.77
N ASN A 149 -16.99 -6.82 7.93
CA ASN A 149 -15.69 -7.11 7.30
C ASN A 149 -14.54 -6.34 7.93
N GLY A 150 -14.76 -5.62 9.04
CA GLY A 150 -13.73 -4.86 9.73
C GLY A 150 -13.40 -3.51 9.11
N TYR A 151 -14.31 -2.94 8.33
CA TYR A 151 -14.21 -1.61 7.72
C TYR A 151 -15.39 -0.74 8.14
N ASP A 152 -15.35 0.57 7.88
CA ASP A 152 -16.55 1.41 7.98
C ASP A 152 -17.39 1.27 6.71
N PHE A 153 -16.74 1.18 5.55
CA PHE A 153 -17.42 1.00 4.27
C PHE A 153 -16.65 0.07 3.33
N MET A 154 -17.36 -0.42 2.31
CA MET A 154 -16.75 -1.07 1.15
C MET A 154 -17.21 -0.35 -0.12
N TYR A 155 -16.26 0.07 -0.96
CA TYR A 155 -16.53 0.65 -2.26
C TYR A 155 -16.40 -0.42 -3.35
N LEU A 156 -17.48 -0.62 -4.11
CA LEU A 156 -17.57 -1.66 -5.12
C LEU A 156 -17.08 -1.14 -6.47
N VAL A 157 -16.02 -1.74 -7.00
CA VAL A 157 -15.53 -1.47 -8.36
C VAL A 157 -15.92 -2.61 -9.29
N PRO A 158 -16.18 -2.34 -10.58
CA PRO A 158 -16.67 -3.36 -11.49
C PRO A 158 -15.63 -4.48 -11.72
N THR A 159 -14.38 -4.10 -11.94
CA THR A 159 -13.25 -4.99 -12.18
C THR A 159 -11.96 -4.26 -11.87
N PHE A 160 -10.91 -4.99 -11.51
CA PHE A 160 -9.56 -4.43 -11.49
C PHE A 160 -8.86 -4.65 -12.82
N SER A 161 -8.08 -3.66 -13.26
CA SER A 161 -7.18 -3.78 -14.39
C SER A 161 -5.76 -3.46 -13.96
N ALA A 162 -4.82 -4.32 -14.31
CA ALA A 162 -3.41 -4.09 -14.09
C ALA A 162 -2.72 -3.47 -15.30
N SER A 163 -1.70 -2.65 -15.04
CA SER A 163 -0.65 -2.33 -16.01
C SER A 163 0.71 -2.64 -15.39
N PRO A 164 1.74 -2.92 -16.19
CA PRO A 164 3.10 -2.91 -15.68
C PRO A 164 3.45 -1.52 -15.09
N PRO A 165 4.44 -1.43 -14.20
CA PRO A 165 4.97 -0.14 -13.74
C PRO A 165 5.38 0.73 -14.94
N SER A 166 4.91 1.98 -14.97
CA SER A 166 5.09 2.87 -16.12
C SER A 166 6.24 3.88 -15.98
N LYS A 167 6.88 3.95 -14.80
CA LYS A 167 7.93 4.94 -14.53
C LYS A 167 9.32 4.36 -14.84
N PRO A 168 10.07 4.96 -15.79
CA PRO A 168 11.42 4.54 -16.08
C PRO A 168 12.39 4.93 -14.96
N VAL A 169 13.53 4.24 -14.90
CA VAL A 169 14.67 4.61 -14.04
C VAL A 169 15.19 5.98 -14.46
N PRO A 170 15.42 6.93 -13.54
CA PRO A 170 16.15 8.15 -13.88
C PRO A 170 17.53 7.79 -14.44
N ALA A 171 17.80 8.18 -15.69
CA ALA A 171 19.10 8.04 -16.31
C ALA A 171 20.12 8.86 -15.50
N GLY A 172 20.88 8.19 -14.62
CA GLY A 172 21.79 8.84 -13.67
C GLY A 172 21.95 8.09 -12.36
N GLY A 173 21.01 7.21 -12.02
CA GLY A 173 21.15 6.26 -10.91
C GLY A 173 21.89 4.99 -11.32
N ALA A 174 23.09 5.10 -11.89
CA ALA A 174 23.96 3.93 -11.95
C ALA A 174 24.15 3.43 -10.51
N PRO A 175 24.03 2.12 -10.21
CA PRO A 175 24.54 1.61 -8.96
C PRO A 175 26.00 2.06 -8.89
N GLN A 176 26.40 2.77 -7.83
CA GLN A 176 27.80 2.78 -7.46
C GLN A 176 28.15 1.30 -7.24
N GLN A 177 28.70 0.67 -8.27
CA GLN A 177 29.46 -0.55 -8.09
C GLN A 177 30.49 -0.18 -7.05
N GLY A 178 30.36 -0.75 -5.86
CA GLY A 178 31.36 -0.61 -4.81
C GLY A 178 32.70 -0.95 -5.44
N GLY A 179 33.50 0.09 -5.68
CA GLY A 179 34.87 -0.06 -6.10
C GLY A 179 35.55 -0.86 -5.01
N ALA A 180 35.76 -2.14 -5.27
CA ALA A 180 36.80 -2.86 -4.59
C ALA A 180 38.12 -2.24 -5.08
N THR A 181 38.83 -1.60 -4.16
CA THR A 181 40.23 -1.23 -4.38
C THR A 181 40.96 -1.34 -3.05
N PRO A 182 42.19 -1.87 -3.03
CA PRO A 182 42.77 -2.98 -3.79
C PRO A 182 42.87 -4.28 -2.97
#